data_AF-A0A0F8ZZI4-F1
#
_entry.id   AF-A0A0F8ZZI4-F1
#
_cell.length_a   1.000
_cell.length_b   1.000
_cell.length_c   1.000
_cell.angle_alpha   90.00
_cell.angle_beta   90.00
_cell.angle_gamma   90.00
#
_symmetry.space_group_name_H-M   'P 1'
#
loop_
_entity.id
_entity.type
_entity.pdbx_description
1 polymer ?
#
loop_
_entity_poly.entity_id
_entity_poly.type
_entity_poly.pdbx_seq_one_letter_code
_entity_poly.pdbx_strand_id
1 'polypeptide(L)' 'MLNDFKDFIAKGNVMDMAVGIIIGAAFTAIVKSMVDDLLNPVLGIITGGIDFSDKFVVLSGGVDGGYESLLSARE' A
#
# COMPACT_ATOMS: atom_id res chain seq x y z
N MET A 1 20.36 31.39 -11.99
CA MET A 1 19.19 30.58 -11.55
C MET A 1 19.26 29.17 -12.09
N LEU A 2 19.11 28.92 -13.40
CA LEU A 2 19.21 27.56 -13.96
C LEU A 2 20.61 26.93 -13.84
N ASN A 3 21.67 27.74 -14.03
CA ASN A 3 23.05 27.27 -13.82
C ASN A 3 23.32 26.97 -12.34
N ASP A 4 22.93 27.90 -11.44
CA ASP A 4 23.05 27.70 -9.99
C ASP A 4 22.24 26.49 -9.49
N PHE A 5 21.08 26.22 -10.08
CA PHE A 5 20.29 25.03 -9.80
C PHE A 5 21.02 23.77 -10.27
N LYS A 6 21.60 23.78 -11.47
CA LYS A 6 22.40 22.67 -12.00
C LYS A 6 23.60 22.36 -11.11
N ASP A 7 24.30 23.38 -10.64
CA ASP A 7 25.42 23.26 -9.70
C ASP A 7 24.96 22.75 -8.32
N PHE A 8 23.74 23.11 -7.91
CA PHE A 8 23.14 22.62 -6.67
C PHE A 8 22.80 21.12 -6.73
N ILE A 9 22.19 20.62 -7.82
CA ILE A 9 21.89 19.18 -7.96
C ILE A 9 23.13 18.36 -8.30
N ALA A 10 24.14 18.96 -8.91
CA ALA A 10 25.45 18.32 -9.13
C ALA A 10 26.19 18.01 -7.82
N LYS A 11 25.74 18.56 -6.68
CA LYS A 11 26.20 18.13 -5.36
C LYS A 11 25.74 16.68 -5.14
N GLY A 12 26.68 15.74 -5.15
CA GLY A 12 26.42 14.30 -5.00
C GLY A 12 25.48 13.95 -3.85
N ASN A 13 25.63 14.57 -2.67
CA ASN A 13 24.75 14.35 -1.52
C ASN A 13 23.25 14.61 -1.82
N VAL A 14 22.92 15.60 -2.65
CA VAL A 14 21.53 15.92 -3.00
C VAL A 14 21.00 14.93 -4.05
N MET A 15 21.80 14.59 -5.05
CA MET A 15 21.42 13.65 -6.10
C MET A 15 21.20 12.25 -5.54
N ASP A 16 22.14 11.75 -4.74
CA ASP A 16 22.08 10.40 -4.16
C ASP A 16 20.90 10.26 -3.20
N MET A 17 20.61 11.30 -2.40
CA MET A 17 19.43 11.34 -1.54
C MET A 17 18.13 11.33 -2.35
N ALA A 18 18.05 12.11 -3.43
CA ALA A 18 16.86 12.15 -4.28
C ALA A 18 16.60 10.79 -4.96
N VAL A 19 17.64 10.16 -5.48
CA VAL A 19 17.57 8.82 -6.09
C VAL A 19 17.13 7.79 -5.05
N GLY A 20 17.68 7.84 -3.83
CA GLY A 20 17.29 6.93 -2.73
C GLY A 20 15.79 7.03 -2.37
N ILE A 21 15.23 8.23 -2.32
CA ILE A 21 13.81 8.44 -2.02
C ILE A 21 12.92 7.92 -3.16
N ILE A 22 13.29 8.21 -4.42
CA ILE A 22 12.52 7.76 -5.60
C ILE A 22 12.50 6.24 -5.68
N ILE A 23 13.66 5.60 -5.50
CA ILE A 23 13.78 4.14 -5.50
C ILE A 23 12.99 3.56 -4.32
N GLY A 24 13.10 4.15 -3.12
CA GLY A 24 12.35 3.69 -1.94
C GLY A 24 10.84 3.73 -2.13
N ALA A 25 10.32 4.82 -2.72
CA ALA A 25 8.89 4.95 -3.02
C ALA A 25 8.42 3.95 -4.08
N ALA A 26 9.17 3.82 -5.18
CA ALA A 26 8.84 2.89 -6.26
C ALA A 26 8.92 1.42 -5.79
N PHE A 27 9.96 1.07 -5.02
CA PHE A 27 10.14 -0.30 -4.51
C PHE A 27 9.05 -0.69 -3.52
N THR A 28 8.61 0.24 -2.67
CA THR A 28 7.46 0.01 -1.77
C THR A 28 6.19 -0.32 -2.54
N ALA A 29 5.92 0.38 -3.65
CA ALA A 29 4.76 0.08 -4.49
C ALA A 29 4.85 -1.31 -5.15
N ILE A 30 6.06 -1.71 -5.60
CA ILE A 30 6.31 -3.05 -6.15
C ILE A 30 6.06 -4.13 -5.09
N VAL A 31 6.64 -3.96 -3.90
CA VAL A 31 6.46 -4.91 -2.80
C VAL A 31 4.99 -4.99 -2.40
N LYS A 32 4.28 -3.86 -2.36
CA LYS A 32 2.85 -3.83 -2.05
C LYS A 32 2.02 -4.61 -3.08
N SER A 33 2.20 -4.36 -4.37
CA SER A 33 1.50 -5.13 -5.42
C SER A 33 1.86 -6.62 -5.36
N MET A 34 3.11 -6.96 -5.08
CA MET A 34 3.49 -8.37 -4.89
C MET A 34 2.77 -9.01 -3.70
N VAL A 35 2.62 -8.29 -2.59
CA VAL A 35 1.86 -8.76 -1.42
C VAL A 35 0.38 -8.90 -1.78
N ASP A 36 -0.21 -7.88 -2.38
CA ASP A 36 -1.64 -7.82 -2.67
C ASP A 36 -2.06 -8.82 -3.76
N ASP A 37 -1.26 -8.98 -4.80
CA ASP A 37 -1.61 -9.76 -5.99
C ASP A 37 -1.11 -11.21 -5.93
N LEU A 38 -0.07 -11.51 -5.14
CA LEU A 38 0.49 -12.86 -5.03
C LEU A 38 0.34 -13.45 -3.63
N LEU A 39 0.75 -12.71 -2.58
CA LEU A 39 0.74 -13.27 -1.23
C LEU A 39 -0.68 -13.37 -0.66
N ASN A 40 -1.51 -12.33 -0.80
CA ASN A 40 -2.87 -12.34 -0.25
C ASN A 40 -3.75 -13.45 -0.87
N PRO A 41 -3.72 -13.73 -2.19
CA PRO A 41 -4.46 -14.86 -2.76
C PRO A 41 -3.92 -16.21 -2.30
N VAL A 42 -2.60 -16.38 -2.21
CA VAL A 42 -1.98 -17.63 -1.75
C VAL A 42 -2.31 -17.89 -0.28
N LEU A 43 -2.22 -16.86 0.56
CA LEU A 43 -2.62 -16.93 1.96
C LEU A 43 -4.12 -17.21 2.08
N GLY A 44 -4.95 -16.56 1.27
CA GLY A 44 -6.40 -16.80 1.21
C GLY A 44 -6.74 -18.24 0.84
N ILE A 45 -5.99 -18.88 -0.06
CA ILE A 45 -6.18 -20.31 -0.40
C ILE A 45 -5.80 -21.20 0.78
N ILE A 46 -4.69 -20.91 1.47
CA ILE A 46 -4.19 -21.72 2.60
C ILE A 46 -5.08 -21.56 3.84
N THR A 47 -5.65 -20.38 4.08
CA THR A 47 -6.55 -20.11 5.21
C THR A 47 -8.02 -20.41 4.92
N GLY A 48 -8.35 -20.89 3.72
CA GLY A 48 -9.69 -21.39 3.36
C GLY A 48 -10.69 -20.33 2.89
N GLY A 49 -10.23 -19.28 2.22
CA GLY A 49 -11.08 -18.23 1.63
C GLY A 49 -11.40 -17.07 2.57
N ILE A 50 -10.65 -16.93 3.67
CA ILE A 50 -10.77 -15.76 4.55
C ILE A 50 -9.96 -14.63 3.94
N ASP A 51 -10.64 -13.71 3.26
CA ASP A 51 -10.05 -12.43 2.87
C ASP A 51 -9.88 -11.56 4.13
N PHE A 52 -8.63 -11.34 4.54
CA PHE A 52 -8.32 -10.47 5.68
C PHE A 52 -8.53 -8.99 5.36
N SER A 53 -8.75 -8.64 4.09
CA SER A 53 -9.09 -7.29 3.66
C SER A 53 -10.51 -6.91 4.08
N ASP A 54 -11.43 -7.87 4.15
CA ASP A 54 -12.85 -7.65 4.47
C ASP A 54 -13.30 -8.28 5.80
N LYS A 55 -12.36 -8.66 6.66
CA LYS A 55 -12.70 -9.30 7.94
C LYS A 55 -12.98 -8.25 9.03
N PHE A 56 -14.25 -7.94 9.26
CA PHE A 56 -14.71 -7.13 10.39
C PHE A 56 -15.65 -7.93 11.29
N VAL A 57 -15.66 -7.58 12.57
CA VAL A 57 -16.59 -8.14 13.57
C VAL A 57 -17.39 -6.97 14.12
N VAL A 58 -18.70 -6.97 13.88
CA VAL A 58 -19.62 -5.96 14.40
C VAL A 58 -19.85 -6.22 15.89
N LEU A 59 -19.37 -5.31 16.74
CA LEU A 59 -19.40 -5.47 18.21
C LEU A 59 -20.68 -4.94 18.88
N SER A 60 -21.59 -4.31 18.14
CA SER A 60 -22.90 -3.84 18.64
C SER A 60 -23.96 -4.00 17.56
N GLY A 61 -24.99 -4.80 17.85
CA GLY A 61 -25.90 -5.36 16.87
C GLY A 61 -26.92 -4.38 16.26
N GLY A 62 -27.16 -4.58 14.97
CA GLY A 62 -28.30 -4.06 14.22
C GLY A 62 -28.26 -4.62 12.80
N VAL A 63 -29.30 -5.37 12.45
CA VAL A 63 -29.73 -5.87 11.13
C VAL A 63 -28.96 -7.01 10.43
N ASP A 64 -29.72 -8.10 10.26
CA ASP A 64 -29.58 -9.23 9.34
C ASP A 64 -29.53 -8.81 7.85
N GLY A 65 -28.55 -8.02 7.42
CA GLY A 65 -28.46 -7.67 6.00
C GLY A 65 -27.25 -6.85 5.58
N GLY A 66 -26.26 -7.54 4.99
CA GLY A 66 -25.55 -7.05 3.80
C GLY A 66 -24.69 -5.81 3.96
N TYR A 67 -23.50 -5.99 4.52
CA TYR A 67 -22.37 -5.14 4.18
C TYR A 67 -21.44 -5.96 3.30
N GLU A 68 -21.37 -5.64 2.01
CA GLU A 68 -20.57 -6.38 1.03
C GLU A 68 -19.06 -6.12 1.19
N SER A 69 -18.66 -5.06 1.91
CA SER A 69 -17.24 -4.74 2.17
C SER A 69 -17.03 -3.77 3.35
N LEU A 70 -15.79 -3.64 3.86
CA LEU A 70 -15.45 -2.74 4.98
C LEU A 70 -15.80 -1.27 4.76
N LEU A 71 -15.86 -0.83 3.50
CA LEU A 71 -16.21 0.53 3.14
C LEU A 71 -17.67 0.83 3.49
N SER A 72 -18.57 -0.11 3.20
CA SER A 72 -20.00 0.02 3.50
C SER A 72 -20.34 0.01 4.98
N ALA A 73 -19.42 -0.49 5.83
CA ALA A 73 -19.59 -0.51 7.29
C ALA A 73 -18.98 0.71 8.00
N ARG A 74 -18.21 1.55 7.29
CA ARG A 74 -17.53 2.72 7.86
C ARG A 74 -18.28 4.04 7.63
N GLU A 75 -19.11 4.11 6.59
CA GLU A 75 -20.11 5.17 6.41
C GLU A 75 -21.32 4.94 7.32
#